data_AF-A0A822DFV5-F1
#
_entry.id   AF-A0A822DFV5-F1
#
_cell.length_a   1.000
_cell.length_b   1.000
_cell.length_c   1.000
_cell.angle_alpha   90.00
_cell.angle_beta   90.00
_cell.angle_gamma   90.00
#
_symmetry.space_group_name_H-M   'P 1'
#
loop_
_entity.id
_entity.type
_entity.pdbx_description
1 polymer ?
#
loop_
_entity_poly.entity_id
_entity_poly.type
_entity_poly.pdbx_seq_one_letter_code
_entity_poly.pdbx_strand_id
1 'polypeptide(L)'
;MNRINNEIDLFRIFSLSSEFRHIIVREEEKLELQKLLERVPIPIQENIDESSAKINVLLQANISQLKLDVFALMVDIVYIIQRVG
;
A
#
# COMPACT_ATOMS: atom_id res chain seq x y z
N MET A 1 -10.86 -23.27 2.78
CA MET A 1 -10.24 -22.11 2.12
C MET A 1 -9.52 -21.31 3.21
N ASN A 2 -8.20 -21.17 3.15
CA ASN A 2 -7.41 -20.52 4.21
C ASN A 2 -7.75 -19.03 4.27
N ARG A 3 -8.14 -18.52 5.44
CA ARG A 3 -8.53 -17.11 5.64
C ARG A 3 -7.47 -16.11 5.16
N ILE A 4 -6.19 -16.40 5.42
CA ILE A 4 -5.05 -15.55 5.04
C ILE A 4 -5.00 -15.33 3.51
N ASN A 5 -5.29 -16.36 2.71
CA ASN A 5 -5.28 -16.23 1.26
C ASN A 5 -6.38 -15.29 0.77
N ASN A 6 -7.55 -15.28 1.43
CA ASN A 6 -8.65 -14.37 1.09
C ASN A 6 -8.30 -12.92 1.43
N GLU A 7 -7.63 -12.68 2.56
CA GLU A 7 -7.20 -11.33 2.94
C GLU A 7 -6.14 -10.78 1.98
N ILE A 8 -5.15 -11.60 1.60
CA ILE A 8 -4.15 -11.22 0.58
C ILE A 8 -4.84 -10.84 -0.74
N ASP A 9 -5.75 -11.69 -1.21
CA ASP A 9 -6.48 -11.45 -2.45
C ASP A 9 -7.35 -10.19 -2.39
N LEU A 10 -7.98 -9.91 -1.24
CA LEU A 10 -8.80 -8.71 -1.04
C LEU A 10 -7.98 -7.43 -1.14
N PHE A 11 -6.86 -7.34 -0.42
CA PHE A 11 -5.97 -6.18 -0.48
C PHE A 11 -5.39 -5.98 -1.89
N ARG A 12 -5.03 -7.08 -2.56
CA ARG A 12 -4.56 -7.05 -3.94
C ARG A 12 -5.61 -6.52 -4.90
N ILE A 13 -6.84 -7.07 -4.87
CA ILE A 13 -7.94 -6.62 -5.74
C ILE A 13 -8.24 -5.13 -5.52
N PHE A 14 -8.25 -4.69 -4.27
CA PHE A 14 -8.43 -3.27 -3.95
C PHE A 14 -7.31 -2.40 -4.56
N SER A 15 -6.05 -2.82 -4.42
CA SER A 15 -4.89 -2.07 -4.92
C SER A 15 -4.84 -1.94 -6.46
N LEU A 16 -5.53 -2.83 -7.18
CA LEU A 16 -5.63 -2.83 -8.64
C LEU A 16 -6.72 -1.89 -9.18
N SER A 17 -7.47 -1.22 -8.29
CA SER A 17 -8.60 -0.39 -8.70
C SER A 17 -8.18 0.76 -9.60
N SER A 18 -8.99 1.03 -10.63
CA SER A 18 -8.67 2.05 -11.64
C SER A 18 -8.62 3.48 -11.07
N GLU A 19 -9.20 3.73 -9.89
CA GLU A 19 -9.09 4.99 -9.16
C GLU A 19 -7.63 5.35 -8.83
N PHE A 20 -6.76 4.36 -8.72
CA PHE A 20 -5.35 4.54 -8.33
C PHE A 20 -4.38 4.53 -9.51
N ARG A 21 -4.87 4.50 -10.75
CA ARG A 21 -4.08 4.43 -11.99
C ARG A 21 -3.01 5.52 -12.17
N HIS A 22 -3.10 6.63 -11.44
CA HIS A 22 -2.14 7.74 -11.49
C HIS A 22 -1.08 7.68 -10.38
N ILE A 23 -1.21 6.75 -9.44
CA ILE A 23 -0.19 6.50 -8.41
C ILE A 23 0.96 5.77 -9.10
N ILE A 24 2.18 6.26 -8.86
CA ILE A 24 3.42 5.65 -9.32
C ILE A 24 4.37 5.47 -8.14
N VAL A 25 5.22 4.46 -8.24
CA VAL A 25 6.35 4.26 -7.33
C VAL A 25 7.47 5.20 -7.79
N ARG A 26 7.93 6.07 -6.89
CA ARG A 26 9.08 6.95 -7.16
C ARG A 26 10.35 6.35 -6.58
N GLU A 27 11.48 6.54 -7.25
CA GLU A 27 12.76 5.96 -6.82
C GLU A 27 13.15 6.41 -5.40
N GLU A 28 12.90 7.68 -5.08
CA GLU A 28 13.22 8.25 -3.77
C GLU A 28 12.38 7.68 -2.61
N GLU A 29 11.28 7.00 -2.90
CA GLU A 29 10.38 6.39 -1.91
C GLU A 29 10.61 4.89 -1.72
N LYS A 30 11.32 4.22 -2.65
CA LYS A 30 11.46 2.76 -2.66
C LYS A 30 12.05 2.20 -1.37
N LEU A 31 13.10 2.84 -0.84
CA LEU A 31 13.74 2.37 0.40
C LEU A 31 12.77 2.38 1.58
N GLU A 32 11.88 3.38 1.65
CA GLU A 32 10.89 3.46 2.72
C GLU A 32 9.75 2.47 2.50
N LEU A 33 9.30 2.29 1.25
CA LEU A 33 8.34 1.25 0.90
C LEU A 33 8.84 -0.16 1.26
N GLN A 34 10.14 -0.46 1.08
CA GLN A 34 10.74 -1.71 1.51
C GLN A 34 10.60 -1.92 3.02
N LYS A 35 10.93 -0.90 3.82
CA LYS A 35 10.79 -1.00 5.28
C LYS A 35 9.34 -1.20 5.72
N LEU A 36 8.38 -0.60 5.01
CA LEU A 36 6.96 -0.76 5.33
C LEU A 36 6.44 -2.15 4.93
N LEU A 37 6.90 -2.71 3.80
CA LEU A 37 6.58 -4.08 3.38
C LEU A 37 6.95 -5.12 4.45
N GLU A 38 8.03 -4.89 5.19
CA GLU A 38 8.45 -5.77 6.30
C GLU A 38 7.61 -5.61 7.57
N ARG A 39 6.81 -4.55 7.68
CA ARG A 39 6.06 -4.17 8.89
C ARG A 39 4.55 -4.33 8.76
N VAL A 40 4.02 -4.48 7.55
CA VAL A 40 2.59 -4.67 7.31
C VAL A 40 2.12 -6.05 7.78
N PRO A 41 0.89 -6.17 8.31
CA PRO A 41 0.40 -7.41 8.88
C PRO A 41 0.06 -8.50 7.84
N ILE A 42 -0.28 -8.11 6.62
CA ILE A 42 -0.67 -9.04 5.55
C ILE A 42 0.40 -9.01 4.44
N PRO A 43 0.96 -10.17 4.06
CA PRO A 43 1.96 -10.25 3.02
C PRO A 43 1.48 -9.68 1.68
N ILE A 44 2.36 -8.94 1.01
CA ILE A 44 2.15 -8.33 -0.30
C ILE A 44 2.97 -9.14 -1.31
N GLN A 45 2.33 -9.58 -2.39
CA GLN A 45 2.95 -10.46 -3.41
C GLN A 45 3.41 -9.68 -4.65
N GLU A 46 2.95 -8.45 -4.78
CA GLU A 46 3.25 -7.51 -5.85
C GLU A 46 4.71 -7.07 -5.79
N ASN A 47 5.31 -6.82 -6.95
CA ASN A 47 6.65 -6.25 -6.99
C ASN A 47 6.61 -4.81 -6.46
N ILE A 48 7.62 -4.41 -5.69
CA ILE A 48 7.72 -3.05 -5.13
C ILE A 48 7.72 -1.95 -6.19
N ASP A 49 8.11 -2.25 -7.43
CA ASP A 49 8.06 -1.31 -8.55
C ASP A 49 6.64 -1.10 -9.10
N GLU A 50 5.67 -1.95 -8.70
CA GLU A 50 4.29 -1.83 -9.09
C GLU A 50 3.53 -0.85 -8.19
N SER A 51 2.69 0.00 -8.80
CA SER A 51 1.81 0.92 -8.06
C SER A 51 0.89 0.19 -7.08
N SER A 52 0.45 -1.02 -7.42
CA SER A 52 -0.36 -1.91 -6.57
C SER A 52 0.33 -2.20 -5.23
N ALA A 53 1.63 -2.50 -5.24
CA ALA A 53 2.41 -2.72 -4.02
C ALA A 53 2.40 -1.46 -3.13
N LYS A 54 2.64 -0.29 -3.71
CA LYS A 54 2.60 0.99 -2.98
C LYS A 54 1.22 1.24 -2.35
N ILE A 55 0.15 1.07 -3.11
CA ILE A 55 -1.23 1.28 -2.61
C ILE A 55 -1.55 0.31 -1.47
N ASN A 56 -1.22 -0.96 -1.65
CA ASN A 56 -1.46 -2.02 -0.68
C ASN A 56 -0.71 -1.76 0.64
N VAL A 57 0.59 -1.44 0.56
CA VAL A 57 1.41 -1.06 1.72
C VAL A 57 0.82 0.13 2.46
N LEU A 58 0.46 1.19 1.73
CA LEU A 58 -0.04 2.42 2.35
C LEU A 58 -1.40 2.22 3.01
N LEU A 59 -2.29 1.42 2.41
CA LEU A 59 -3.57 1.06 3.00
C LEU A 59 -3.38 0.27 4.31
N GLN A 60 -2.53 -0.75 4.29
CA GLN A 60 -2.24 -1.54 5.48
C GLN A 60 -1.54 -0.74 6.57
N ALA A 61 -0.59 0.13 6.21
CA ALA A 61 0.08 1.03 7.13
C ALA A 61 -0.89 2.02 7.78
N ASN A 62 -1.88 2.52 7.03
CA ASN A 62 -2.92 3.39 7.55
C ASN A 62 -3.82 2.68 8.56
N ILE A 63 -4.35 1.51 8.21
CA ILE A 63 -5.19 0.69 9.10
C ILE A 63 -4.44 0.31 10.38
N SER A 64 -3.15 -0.03 10.23
CA SER A 64 -2.28 -0.45 11.34
C SER A 64 -1.67 0.71 12.12
N GLN A 65 -1.95 1.96 11.75
CA GLN A 65 -1.39 3.18 12.33
C GLN A 65 0.14 3.16 12.42
N LEU A 66 0.81 2.60 11.41
CA LEU A 66 2.27 2.57 11.37
C LEU A 66 2.81 3.99 11.21
N LYS A 67 3.83 4.32 12.02
CA LYS A 67 4.57 5.58 11.85
C LYS A 67 5.31 5.57 10.51
N LEU A 68 5.07 6.61 9.72
CA LEU A 68 5.72 6.89 8.45
C LEU A 68 6.70 8.03 8.67
N ASP A 69 7.97 7.81 8.36
CA ASP A 69 9.03 8.77 8.68
C ASP A 69 9.16 9.90 7.63
N VAL A 70 8.44 9.83 6.49
CA VAL A 70 8.59 10.80 5.39
C VAL A 70 7.27 11.42 4.94
N PHE A 71 7.27 12.76 4.91
CA PHE A 71 6.15 13.65 4.55
C PHE A 71 5.55 13.39 3.15
N ALA A 72 6.32 12.81 2.21
CA ALA A 72 5.86 12.50 0.85
C ALA A 72 4.77 11.42 0.82
N LEU A 73 4.91 10.35 1.63
CA LEU A 73 3.92 9.27 1.71
C LEU A 73 2.63 9.72 2.43
N MET A 74 2.71 10.74 3.29
CA MET A 74 1.52 11.30 3.93
C MET A 74 0.57 11.95 2.92
N VAL A 75 1.10 12.59 1.87
CA VAL A 75 0.28 13.19 0.80
C VAL A 75 -0.50 12.11 0.05
N ASP A 76 0.16 11.00 -0.29
CA ASP A 76 -0.48 9.87 -0.97
C ASP A 76 -1.53 9.18 -0.08
N ILE A 77 -1.29 9.09 1.23
CA ILE A 77 -2.27 8.54 2.18
C ILE A 77 -3.50 9.43 2.30
N VAL A 78 -3.33 10.75 2.38
CA VAL A 78 -4.48 11.68 2.40
C VAL A 78 -5.30 11.54 1.12
N TYR A 79 -4.64 11.39 -0.04
CA TYR A 79 -5.33 11.16 -1.31
C TYR A 79 -6.10 9.82 -1.32
N ILE A 80 -5.50 8.74 -0.83
CA ILE A 80 -6.14 7.43 -0.74
C ILE A 80 -7.34 7.48 0.22
N ILE A 81 -7.19 8.03 1.43
CA ILE A 81 -8.26 8.10 2.43
C ILE A 81 -9.47 8.89 1.94
N GLN A 82 -9.27 10.01 1.23
CA GLN A 82 -10.39 10.81 0.71
C GLN A 82 -11.25 10.08 -0.34
N ARG A 83 -10.74 8.99 -0.91
CA ARG A 83 -11.42 8.19 -1.92
C ARG A 83 -11.90 6.83 -1.41
N VAL A 84 -11.53 6.46 -0.18
CA VAL A 84 -12.15 5.36 0.55
C VAL A 84 -13.43 5.92 1.16
N GLY A 85 -14.52 5.82 0.40
CA GLY A 85 -15.88 6.13 0.85
C GLY A 85 -16.48 4.97 1.64
#